data_AF-A0A2P4Q0Z4-F1
#
_entry.id   AF-A0A2P4Q0Z4-F1
#
_cell.length_a   1.000
_cell.length_b   1.000
_cell.length_c   1.000
_cell.angle_alpha   90.00
_cell.angle_beta   90.00
_cell.angle_gamma   90.00
#
_symmetry.space_group_name_H-M   'P 1'
#
loop_
_entity.id
_entity.type
_entity.pdbx_description
1 polymer ?
#
loop_
_entity_poly.entity_id
_entity_poly.type
_entity_poly.pdbx_seq_one_letter_code
_entity_poly.pdbx_strand_id
1 'polypeptide(L)'
;MLNKEIFIGYTFFHPEKVQRYTGADTIYSTRKGKSYILLHVDSLQKEKDILTIVTNNRHIIKKYDKPFLINSDRPMMNTKYRISKYLTSVFCELPIDIETRNKYFLRIRQLLLDKLVVIENRLKKQEKNRQTTTYIKFSHSRRTWYLGFYIPCSFCSDVCAYVMSRNRKVCQNCRSKMIITPTPLPQNVFKDFSKVKQVISKRVGVSYTKKVLMDGGARKYAVTYSNLQINKQFKTSKEQERYKKGLKTASRVIKINGRSQIMELDQRYLFPNIS
;
A
#
# COMPACT_ATOMS: atom_id res chain seq x y z
N MET A 1 14.13 43.76 -29.38
CA MET A 1 13.46 42.48 -29.03
C MET A 1 12.77 42.68 -27.69
N LEU A 2 11.47 42.38 -27.58
CA LEU A 2 10.72 42.57 -26.34
C LEU A 2 11.17 41.53 -25.31
N ASN A 3 11.72 42.00 -24.19
CA ASN A 3 11.97 41.15 -23.02
C ASN A 3 10.64 40.64 -22.49
N LYS A 4 10.60 39.36 -22.12
CA LYS A 4 9.40 38.76 -21.52
C LYS A 4 9.55 38.74 -20.00
N GLU A 5 8.56 39.33 -19.32
CA GLU A 5 8.49 39.40 -17.87
C GLU A 5 7.79 38.19 -17.29
N ILE A 6 8.30 37.71 -16.15
CA ILE A 6 7.83 36.48 -15.49
C ILE A 6 7.79 36.71 -14.00
N PHE A 7 6.72 36.29 -13.37
CA PHE A 7 6.58 36.33 -11.92
C PHE A 7 6.95 34.99 -11.31
N ILE A 8 7.76 35.00 -10.25
CA ILE A 8 7.91 33.84 -9.36
C ILE A 8 7.11 34.12 -8.10
N GLY A 9 6.10 33.28 -7.85
CA GLY A 9 5.26 33.34 -6.66
C GLY A 9 5.48 32.11 -5.78
N TYR A 10 5.54 32.33 -4.47
CA TYR A 10 5.58 31.26 -3.49
C TYR A 10 4.24 31.11 -2.79
N THR A 11 3.77 29.88 -2.65
CA THR A 11 2.54 29.57 -1.91
C THR A 11 2.85 28.59 -0.79
N PHE A 12 2.39 28.94 0.41
CA PHE A 12 2.47 28.02 1.53
C PHE A 12 1.43 26.93 1.34
N PHE A 13 1.87 25.69 1.42
CA PHE A 13 0.96 24.55 1.50
C PHE A 13 1.34 23.72 2.69
N HIS A 14 0.35 23.25 3.44
CA HIS A 14 0.54 22.26 4.47
C HIS A 14 -0.33 21.06 4.10
N PRO A 15 0.26 19.89 3.81
CA PRO A 15 -0.51 18.72 3.45
C PRO A 15 -1.28 18.25 4.68
N GLU A 16 -2.45 17.66 4.46
CA GLU A 16 -3.16 16.99 5.54
C GLU A 16 -2.25 15.96 6.23
N LYS A 17 -2.46 15.77 7.53
CA LYS A 17 -1.68 14.79 8.30
C LYS A 17 -1.90 13.41 7.73
N VAL A 18 -0.83 12.80 7.25
CA VAL A 18 -0.84 11.42 6.77
C VAL A 18 -0.51 10.44 7.89
N GLN A 19 -1.09 9.24 7.82
CA GLN A 19 -0.95 8.23 8.88
C GLN A 19 0.48 7.71 9.03
N ARG A 20 1.26 7.64 7.93
CA ARG A 20 2.65 7.16 7.93
C ARG A 20 3.48 7.88 6.86
N TYR A 21 4.71 8.26 7.21
CA TYR A 21 5.67 8.92 6.32
C TYR A 21 6.67 7.91 5.73
N THR A 22 6.20 6.98 4.90
CA THR A 22 7.04 5.90 4.33
C THR A 22 7.09 5.96 2.80
N GLY A 23 8.23 5.60 2.20
CA GLY A 23 8.39 5.59 0.74
C GLY A 23 8.21 6.98 0.12
N ALA A 24 7.33 7.09 -0.87
CA ALA A 24 7.00 8.35 -1.54
C ALA A 24 6.38 9.39 -0.59
N ASP A 25 5.69 8.94 0.45
CA ASP A 25 5.00 9.80 1.40
C ASP A 25 5.95 10.48 2.40
N THR A 26 7.26 10.22 2.28
CA THR A 26 8.30 10.91 3.06
C THR A 26 8.33 12.42 2.80
N ILE A 27 7.79 12.87 1.66
CA ILE A 27 7.64 14.30 1.33
C ILE A 27 6.77 15.04 2.34
N TYR A 28 5.75 14.40 2.92
CA TYR A 28 4.85 15.02 3.89
C TYR A 28 5.45 15.11 5.30
N SER A 29 6.68 14.61 5.51
CA SER A 29 7.33 14.59 6.81
C SER A 29 7.59 16.02 7.30
N THR A 30 7.02 16.36 8.45
CA THR A 30 7.20 17.65 9.15
C THR A 30 8.40 17.67 10.10
N ARG A 31 9.27 16.66 10.05
CA ARG A 31 10.45 16.57 10.92
C ARG A 31 11.40 17.73 10.64
N LYS A 32 12.04 18.26 11.70
CA LYS A 32 12.99 19.38 11.61
C LYS A 32 14.09 19.07 10.59
N GLY A 33 14.41 20.06 9.76
CA GLY A 33 15.41 19.95 8.69
C GLY A 33 14.87 19.35 7.38
N LYS A 34 13.58 18.99 7.30
CA LYS A 34 12.94 18.57 6.05
C LYS A 34 11.98 19.62 5.54
N SER A 35 12.04 19.89 4.24
CA SER A 35 11.05 20.72 3.55
C SER A 35 10.87 20.25 2.11
N TYR A 36 9.69 20.48 1.55
CA TYR A 36 9.47 20.32 0.12
C TYR A 36 9.35 21.68 -0.53
N ILE A 37 9.79 21.76 -1.77
CA ILE A 37 9.71 22.94 -2.62
C ILE A 37 9.36 22.39 -4.00
N LEU A 38 8.15 22.66 -4.47
CA LEU A 38 7.55 22.00 -5.61
C LEU A 38 7.08 23.02 -6.62
N LEU A 39 7.49 22.87 -7.87
CA LEU A 39 7.04 23.72 -8.98
C LEU A 39 5.70 23.22 -9.51
N HIS A 40 4.69 24.09 -9.62
CA HIS A 40 3.41 23.72 -10.25
C HIS A 40 3.62 23.27 -11.69
N VAL A 41 3.16 22.06 -12.06
CA VAL A 41 3.38 21.52 -13.42
C VAL A 41 2.81 22.47 -14.48
N ASP A 42 1.63 23.05 -14.23
CA ASP A 42 1.01 23.96 -15.18
C ASP A 42 1.83 25.25 -15.40
N SER A 43 2.66 25.67 -14.45
CA SER A 43 3.58 26.81 -14.63
C SER A 43 4.68 26.55 -15.67
N LEU A 44 4.80 25.32 -16.18
CA LEU A 44 5.72 24.98 -17.26
C LEU A 44 5.12 25.19 -18.66
N GLN A 45 3.82 25.49 -18.76
CA GLN A 45 3.19 25.83 -20.03
C GLN A 45 3.77 27.12 -20.59
N LYS A 46 3.99 27.17 -21.91
CA LYS A 46 4.70 28.28 -22.58
C LYS A 46 3.98 29.63 -22.41
N GLU A 47 2.66 29.60 -22.33
CA GLU A 47 1.78 30.76 -22.23
C GLU A 47 1.70 31.37 -20.82
N LYS A 48 2.06 30.62 -19.77
CA LYS A 48 1.94 31.13 -18.40
C LYS A 48 3.14 31.99 -18.03
N ASP A 49 2.88 33.19 -17.56
CA ASP A 49 3.91 34.14 -17.17
C ASP A 49 4.22 34.10 -15.66
N ILE A 50 3.66 33.10 -14.96
CA ILE A 50 3.84 32.91 -13.52
C ILE A 50 4.38 31.51 -13.22
N LEU A 51 5.49 31.46 -12.49
CA LEU A 51 6.04 30.27 -11.87
C LEU A 51 5.58 30.17 -10.42
N THR A 52 4.61 29.28 -10.17
CA THR A 52 4.06 29.05 -8.83
C THR A 52 4.84 27.94 -8.14
N ILE A 53 5.45 28.26 -7.01
CA ILE A 53 6.25 27.35 -6.20
C ILE A 53 5.53 27.08 -4.87
N VAL A 54 5.22 25.82 -4.63
CA VAL A 54 4.52 25.35 -3.44
C VAL A 54 5.53 24.82 -2.42
N THR A 55 5.51 25.32 -1.19
CA THR A 55 6.44 24.88 -0.14
C THR A 55 5.81 24.85 1.26
N ASN A 56 6.36 24.00 2.13
CA ASN A 56 6.08 24.03 3.58
C ASN A 56 7.14 24.82 4.38
N ASN A 57 8.15 25.41 3.73
CA ASN A 57 9.18 26.17 4.41
C ASN A 57 8.71 27.60 4.70
N ARG A 58 8.30 27.84 5.95
CA ARG A 58 7.81 29.16 6.40
C ARG A 58 8.83 30.30 6.22
N HIS A 59 10.13 30.01 6.27
CA HIS A 59 11.15 31.05 6.07
C HIS A 59 11.14 31.60 4.64
N ILE A 60 10.95 30.73 3.65
CA ILE A 60 10.88 31.13 2.24
C ILE A 60 9.63 31.97 2.00
N ILE A 61 8.48 31.54 2.53
CA ILE A 61 7.21 32.27 2.39
C ILE A 61 7.29 33.66 3.01
N LYS A 62 7.84 33.78 4.22
CA LYS A 62 7.96 35.09 4.89
C LYS A 62 8.83 36.08 4.11
N LYS A 63 9.84 35.58 3.39
CA LYS A 63 10.71 36.43 2.58
C LYS A 63 10.06 36.83 1.25
N TYR A 64 9.31 35.91 0.64
CA TYR A 64 8.61 36.12 -0.62
C TYR A 64 7.09 36.17 -0.40
N ASP A 65 6.65 37.17 0.37
CA ASP A 65 5.23 37.44 0.60
C ASP A 65 4.52 37.89 -0.70
N LYS A 66 5.27 38.55 -1.60
CA LYS A 66 4.79 38.97 -2.91
C LYS A 66 5.57 38.29 -4.02
N PRO A 67 4.93 37.93 -5.14
CA PRO A 67 5.63 37.47 -6.33
C PRO A 67 6.64 38.52 -6.79
N PHE A 68 7.80 38.06 -7.26
CA PHE A 68 8.83 38.95 -7.78
C PHE A 68 9.10 38.68 -9.25
N LEU A 69 9.57 39.72 -9.94
CA LEU A 69 9.73 39.73 -11.39
C LEU A 69 11.11 39.25 -11.81
N ILE A 70 11.15 38.51 -12.91
CA ILE A 70 12.37 38.09 -13.60
C ILE A 70 12.21 38.39 -15.08
N ASN A 71 13.27 38.95 -15.67
CA ASN A 71 13.34 39.18 -17.10
C ASN A 71 13.92 37.97 -17.84
N SER A 72 13.33 37.68 -18.99
CA SER A 72 13.85 36.77 -20.00
C SER A 72 14.16 37.53 -21.27
N ASP A 73 15.40 37.40 -21.73
CA ASP A 73 15.91 37.95 -22.99
C ASP A 73 15.30 37.25 -24.22
N ARG A 74 14.46 36.24 -24.01
CA ARG A 74 13.74 35.48 -25.04
C ARG A 74 12.22 35.64 -24.89
N PRO A 75 11.47 35.79 -26.01
CA PRO A 75 10.02 35.95 -25.99
C PRO A 75 9.27 34.66 -25.62
N MET A 76 9.88 33.50 -25.87
CA MET A 76 9.33 32.20 -25.46
C MET A 76 10.34 31.45 -24.60
N MET A 77 9.92 31.13 -23.37
CA MET A 77 10.74 30.32 -22.48
C MET A 77 10.51 28.84 -22.70
N ASN A 78 11.61 28.11 -22.87
CA ASN A 78 11.58 26.66 -22.83
C ASN A 78 11.51 26.13 -21.38
N THR A 79 11.08 24.88 -21.23
CA THR A 79 10.94 24.19 -19.93
C THR A 79 12.24 24.15 -19.15
N LYS A 80 13.38 23.95 -19.83
CA LYS A 80 14.72 23.95 -19.22
C LYS A 80 15.05 25.27 -18.55
N TYR A 81 14.69 26.39 -19.17
CA TYR A 81 14.90 27.72 -18.64
C TYR A 81 13.98 27.99 -17.45
N ARG A 82 12.69 27.64 -17.54
CA ARG A 82 11.73 27.73 -16.42
C ARG A 82 12.21 26.95 -15.19
N ILE A 83 12.67 25.70 -15.39
CA ILE A 83 13.26 24.88 -14.31
C ILE A 83 14.55 25.51 -13.77
N SER A 84 15.37 26.12 -14.63
CA SER A 84 16.58 26.83 -14.18
C SER A 84 16.22 28.01 -13.26
N LYS A 85 15.25 28.84 -13.65
CA LYS A 85 14.79 29.98 -12.84
C LYS A 85 14.15 29.55 -11.52
N TYR A 86 13.32 28.51 -11.56
CA TYR A 86 12.83 27.82 -10.37
C TYR A 86 13.99 27.44 -9.44
N LEU A 87 14.98 26.69 -9.94
CA LEU A 87 16.12 26.27 -9.12
C LEU A 87 16.94 27.44 -8.60
N THR A 88 17.20 28.46 -9.41
CA THR A 88 17.94 29.65 -8.96
C THR A 88 17.23 30.30 -7.79
N SER A 89 15.91 30.51 -7.90
CA SER A 89 15.13 31.10 -6.81
C SER A 89 15.18 30.26 -5.53
N VAL A 90 15.13 28.92 -5.66
CA VAL A 90 15.21 28.01 -4.51
C VAL A 90 16.60 28.04 -3.88
N PHE A 91 17.66 27.86 -4.67
CA PHE A 91 19.03 27.78 -4.15
C PHE A 91 19.46 29.04 -3.44
N CYS A 92 19.05 30.23 -3.91
CA CYS A 92 19.31 31.49 -3.22
C CYS A 92 18.81 31.48 -1.77
N GLU A 93 17.69 30.81 -1.50
CA GLU A 93 17.07 30.74 -0.17
C GLU A 93 17.55 29.60 0.70
N LEU A 94 18.17 28.58 0.11
CA LEU A 94 18.70 27.48 0.89
C LEU A 94 20.03 27.90 1.55
N PRO A 95 20.25 27.56 2.82
CA PRO A 95 21.52 27.80 3.50
C PRO A 95 22.56 26.78 3.01
N ILE A 96 23.03 27.03 1.79
CA ILE A 96 24.01 26.27 1.02
C ILE A 96 24.99 27.32 0.50
N ASP A 97 26.28 27.07 0.63
CA ASP A 97 27.31 27.95 0.11
C ASP A 97 27.32 27.99 -1.43
N ILE A 98 27.94 29.02 -2.00
CA ILE A 98 27.91 29.26 -3.44
C ILE A 98 28.64 28.17 -4.24
N GLU A 99 29.71 27.59 -3.70
CA GLU A 99 30.48 26.53 -4.36
C GLU A 99 29.65 25.24 -4.49
N THR A 100 29.01 24.85 -3.40
CA THR A 100 28.09 23.72 -3.34
C THR A 100 26.89 23.94 -4.27
N ARG A 101 26.31 25.15 -4.29
CA ARG A 101 25.23 25.50 -5.24
C ARG A 101 25.69 25.27 -6.68
N ASN A 102 26.83 25.83 -7.07
CA ASN A 102 27.36 25.72 -8.42
C ASN A 102 27.66 24.26 -8.80
N LYS A 103 28.21 23.48 -7.87
CA LYS A 103 28.50 22.06 -8.05
C LYS A 103 27.26 21.23 -8.37
N TYR A 104 26.16 21.45 -7.64
CA TYR A 104 24.96 20.61 -7.77
C TYR A 104 23.91 21.16 -8.73
N PHE A 105 23.95 22.45 -9.08
CA PHE A 105 22.90 23.11 -9.87
C PHE A 105 22.61 22.39 -11.18
N LEU A 106 23.64 22.13 -12.00
CA LEU A 106 23.49 21.49 -13.30
C LEU A 106 22.94 20.06 -13.17
N ARG A 107 23.42 19.31 -12.18
CA ARG A 107 22.99 17.93 -11.93
C ARG A 107 21.53 17.88 -11.49
N ILE A 108 21.13 18.76 -10.58
CA ILE A 108 19.75 18.82 -10.05
C ILE A 108 18.79 19.28 -11.14
N ARG A 109 19.19 20.26 -11.97
CA ARG A 109 18.41 20.65 -13.15
C ARG A 109 18.16 19.47 -14.09
N GLN A 110 19.19 18.69 -14.40
CA GLN A 110 19.05 17.51 -15.24
C GLN A 110 18.10 16.49 -14.61
N LEU A 111 18.29 16.19 -13.32
CA LEU A 111 17.42 15.26 -12.60
C LEU A 111 15.95 15.69 -12.60
N LEU A 112 15.65 16.99 -12.53
CA LEU A 112 14.28 17.49 -12.62
C LEU A 112 13.70 17.37 -14.04
N LEU A 113 14.49 17.64 -15.08
CA LEU A 113 14.09 17.43 -16.47
C LEU A 113 13.77 15.95 -16.74
N ASP A 114 14.67 15.07 -16.34
CA ASP A 114 14.48 13.62 -16.46
C ASP A 114 13.22 13.19 -15.69
N LYS A 115 13.04 13.72 -14.47
CA LYS A 115 11.87 13.42 -13.64
C LYS A 115 10.56 13.83 -14.31
N LEU A 116 10.52 15.00 -14.94
CA LEU A 116 9.36 15.49 -15.67
C LEU A 116 8.98 14.53 -16.80
N VAL A 117 9.96 14.12 -17.61
CA VAL A 117 9.75 13.15 -18.71
C VAL A 117 9.22 11.82 -18.17
N VAL A 118 9.77 11.30 -17.06
CA VAL A 118 9.28 10.06 -16.45
C VAL A 118 7.85 10.20 -15.93
N ILE A 119 7.48 11.36 -15.36
CA ILE A 119 6.11 11.64 -14.90
C ILE A 119 5.13 11.67 -16.06
N GLU A 120 5.42 12.44 -17.11
CA GLU A 120 4.55 12.54 -18.31
C GLU A 120 4.37 11.18 -18.98
N ASN A 121 5.46 10.43 -19.15
CA ASN A 121 5.42 9.09 -19.72
C ASN A 121 4.64 8.11 -18.84
N ARG A 122 4.68 8.27 -17.51
CA ARG A 122 3.87 7.45 -16.60
C ARG A 122 2.39 7.73 -16.77
N LEU A 123 1.99 9.01 -16.82
CA LEU A 123 0.59 9.41 -16.92
C LEU A 123 -0.05 8.92 -18.23
N LYS A 124 0.70 8.90 -19.34
CA LYS A 124 0.26 8.43 -20.67
C LYS A 124 0.16 6.90 -20.80
N LYS A 125 0.84 6.13 -19.94
CA LYS A 125 0.84 4.65 -20.03
C LYS A 125 -0.48 4.05 -19.54
N GLN A 126 -0.88 2.93 -20.16
CA GLN A 126 -2.15 2.23 -19.90
C GLN A 126 -2.02 1.08 -18.86
N GLU A 127 -0.91 0.33 -18.84
CA GLU A 127 -0.91 -1.04 -18.29
C GLU A 127 0.11 -1.38 -17.19
N LYS A 128 0.44 -0.47 -16.26
CA LYS A 128 1.29 -0.83 -15.10
C LYS A 128 0.86 -0.13 -13.81
N ASN A 129 0.80 -0.87 -12.70
CA ASN A 129 0.57 -0.34 -11.34
C ASN A 129 1.82 0.23 -10.67
N ARG A 130 2.88 0.49 -11.45
CA ARG A 130 4.12 1.10 -10.92
C ARG A 130 3.87 2.57 -10.56
N GLN A 131 4.28 2.94 -9.36
CA GLN A 131 4.26 4.31 -8.87
C GLN A 131 5.52 5.06 -9.31
N THR A 132 5.36 6.32 -9.72
CA THR A 132 6.47 7.24 -10.02
C THR A 132 6.37 8.43 -9.09
N THR A 133 7.36 8.66 -8.23
CA THR A 133 7.39 9.84 -7.34
C THR A 133 7.46 11.14 -8.13
N THR A 134 6.84 12.21 -7.63
CA THR A 134 6.79 13.54 -8.27
C THR A 134 8.01 14.43 -7.98
N TYR A 135 8.92 13.95 -7.12
CA TYR A 135 10.04 14.73 -6.60
C TYR A 135 11.35 13.95 -6.60
N ILE A 136 12.46 14.68 -6.46
CA ILE A 136 13.79 14.18 -6.15
C ILE A 136 14.17 14.60 -4.73
N LYS A 137 14.97 13.77 -4.06
CA LYS A 137 15.50 14.07 -2.73
C LYS A 137 16.89 14.68 -2.89
N PHE A 138 17.05 15.90 -2.40
CA PHE A 138 18.35 16.54 -2.27
C PHE A 138 18.67 16.69 -0.78
N SER A 139 19.88 16.34 -0.37
CA SER A 139 20.30 16.45 1.02
C SER A 139 21.69 17.01 1.07
N HIS A 140 21.89 17.99 1.94
CA HIS A 140 23.18 18.59 2.18
C HIS A 140 23.27 18.96 3.65
N SER A 141 24.39 18.61 4.29
CA SER A 141 24.56 18.72 5.74
C SER A 141 23.41 18.00 6.49
N ARG A 142 22.80 18.64 7.50
CA ARG A 142 21.68 18.07 8.30
C ARG A 142 20.29 18.40 7.73
N ARG A 143 20.21 18.88 6.48
CA ARG A 143 18.95 19.32 5.86
C ARG A 143 18.63 18.49 4.62
N THR A 144 17.35 18.22 4.43
CA THR A 144 16.82 17.51 3.26
C THR A 144 15.73 18.34 2.61
N TRP A 145 15.86 18.55 1.31
CA TRP A 145 14.87 19.21 0.49
C TRP A 145 14.31 18.24 -0.53
N TYR A 146 12.99 18.21 -0.64
CA TYR A 146 12.28 17.48 -1.69
C TYR A 146 11.96 18.47 -2.80
N LEU A 147 12.72 18.41 -3.89
CA LEU A 147 12.57 19.29 -5.05
C LEU A 147 11.77 18.54 -6.10
N GLY A 148 10.74 19.14 -6.68
CA GLY A 148 9.91 18.39 -7.62
C GLY A 148 8.78 19.18 -8.22
N PHE A 149 7.74 18.45 -8.60
CA PHE A 149 6.58 19.01 -9.26
C PHE A 149 5.34 18.86 -8.40
N TYR A 150 4.60 19.95 -8.26
CA TYR A 150 3.29 19.94 -7.64
C TYR A 150 2.27 19.41 -8.64
N ILE A 151 1.70 18.25 -8.31
CA ILE A 151 0.62 17.61 -9.06
C ILE A 151 -0.57 17.48 -8.11
N PRO A 152 -1.68 18.18 -8.36
CA PRO A 152 -2.84 18.13 -7.49
C PRO A 152 -3.51 16.75 -7.54
N CYS A 153 -3.99 16.30 -6.40
CA CYS A 153 -4.82 15.11 -6.29
C CYS A 153 -6.15 15.33 -6.98
N SER A 154 -6.62 14.34 -7.73
CA SER A 154 -7.91 14.38 -8.42
C SER A 154 -9.14 14.48 -7.49
N PHE A 155 -8.98 14.29 -6.17
CA PHE A 155 -10.10 14.26 -5.22
C PHE A 155 -10.12 15.40 -4.21
N CYS A 156 -8.95 15.85 -3.75
CA CYS A 156 -8.84 16.88 -2.69
C CYS A 156 -7.84 17.99 -3.05
N SER A 157 -7.30 17.98 -4.28
CA SER A 157 -6.27 18.92 -4.73
C SER A 157 -4.97 18.93 -3.93
N ASP A 158 -4.79 18.04 -2.93
CA ASP A 158 -3.53 17.88 -2.20
C ASP A 158 -2.35 17.54 -3.11
N VAL A 159 -1.14 17.85 -2.64
CA VAL A 159 0.12 17.40 -3.25
C VAL A 159 0.11 15.88 -3.43
N CYS A 160 0.28 15.39 -4.66
CA CYS A 160 0.54 13.97 -4.90
C CYS A 160 2.04 13.67 -4.74
N ALA A 161 2.38 12.74 -3.85
CA ALA A 161 3.74 12.22 -3.71
C ALA A 161 4.19 11.38 -4.91
N TYR A 162 3.24 10.73 -5.59
CA TYR A 162 3.50 9.91 -6.77
C TYR A 162 2.32 9.96 -7.76
N VAL A 163 2.61 9.57 -9.00
CA VAL A 163 1.62 9.36 -10.06
C VAL A 163 1.62 7.91 -10.53
N MET A 164 0.49 7.48 -11.07
CA MET A 164 0.29 6.14 -11.63
C MET A 164 -0.19 6.23 -13.09
N SER A 165 -0.11 5.09 -13.80
CA SER A 165 -0.63 4.93 -15.17
C SER A 165 -2.13 5.24 -15.24
N ARG A 166 -2.63 5.58 -16.44
CA ARG A 166 -4.01 6.06 -16.70
C ARG A 166 -4.34 7.40 -16.05
N ASN A 167 -3.40 8.34 -16.09
CA ASN A 167 -3.53 9.68 -15.52
C ASN A 167 -3.97 9.71 -14.03
N ARG A 168 -3.63 8.66 -13.27
CA ARG A 168 -4.07 8.50 -11.89
C ARG A 168 -3.18 9.32 -10.94
N LYS A 169 -3.76 10.38 -10.37
CA LYS A 169 -3.10 11.36 -9.48
C LYS A 169 -3.80 11.39 -8.12
N VAL A 170 -3.25 10.70 -7.13
CA VAL A 170 -3.92 10.54 -5.84
C VAL A 170 -2.95 10.74 -4.69
N CYS A 171 -3.36 11.51 -3.68
CA CYS A 171 -2.64 11.69 -2.43
C CYS A 171 -2.78 10.45 -1.54
N GLN A 172 -2.02 10.39 -0.45
CA GLN A 172 -2.08 9.26 0.47
C GLN A 172 -3.48 9.09 1.10
N ASN A 173 -4.16 10.19 1.44
CA ASN A 173 -5.47 10.16 2.10
C ASN A 173 -6.59 9.68 1.16
N CYS A 174 -6.51 10.02 -0.12
CA CYS A 174 -7.50 9.60 -1.12
C CYS A 174 -7.16 8.25 -1.77
N ARG A 175 -6.05 7.59 -1.41
CA ARG A 175 -5.58 6.35 -2.04
C ARG A 175 -6.62 5.23 -1.96
N SER A 176 -7.35 5.11 -0.87
CA SER A 176 -8.42 4.12 -0.67
C SER A 176 -9.54 4.25 -1.71
N LYS A 177 -9.86 5.48 -2.15
CA LYS A 177 -10.88 5.77 -3.17
C LYS A 177 -10.53 5.20 -4.55
N MET A 178 -9.26 4.86 -4.80
CA MET A 178 -8.81 4.26 -6.06
C MET A 178 -8.68 2.73 -6.02
N ILE A 179 -8.78 2.11 -4.84
CA ILE A 179 -8.74 0.66 -4.72
C ILE A 179 -10.16 0.17 -4.97
N ILE A 180 -10.47 -0.09 -6.24
CA ILE A 180 -11.61 -0.95 -6.58
C ILE A 180 -11.14 -2.35 -6.23
N THR A 181 -11.47 -2.81 -5.02
CA THR A 181 -11.42 -4.24 -4.74
C THR A 181 -12.41 -4.87 -5.72
N PRO A 182 -11.98 -5.68 -6.71
CA PRO A 182 -12.94 -6.40 -7.54
C PRO A 182 -13.86 -7.13 -6.58
N THR A 183 -15.18 -7.00 -6.78
CA THR A 183 -16.16 -7.77 -6.02
C THR A 183 -15.65 -9.19 -6.00
N PRO A 184 -15.42 -9.79 -4.81
CA PRO A 184 -14.93 -11.16 -4.77
C PRO A 184 -15.87 -11.95 -5.67
N LEU A 185 -15.30 -12.64 -6.68
CA LEU A 185 -16.05 -13.60 -7.49
C LEU A 185 -16.94 -14.35 -6.52
N PRO A 186 -18.27 -14.45 -6.76
CA PRO A 186 -19.18 -15.15 -5.87
C PRO A 186 -18.47 -16.46 -5.54
N GLN A 187 -18.08 -16.58 -4.27
CA GLN A 187 -17.22 -17.68 -3.83
C GLN A 187 -17.92 -18.92 -4.34
N ASN A 188 -17.24 -19.70 -5.19
CA ASN A 188 -17.73 -20.99 -5.67
C ASN A 188 -18.41 -21.63 -4.48
N VAL A 189 -19.73 -21.85 -4.57
CA VAL A 189 -20.55 -22.41 -3.51
C VAL A 189 -19.75 -23.55 -2.90
N PHE A 190 -19.18 -23.29 -1.72
CA PHE A 190 -18.26 -24.23 -1.10
C PHE A 190 -19.07 -25.48 -0.85
N LYS A 191 -18.81 -26.52 -1.64
CA LYS A 191 -19.54 -27.78 -1.56
C LYS A 191 -19.46 -28.25 -0.11
N ASP A 192 -20.59 -28.62 0.47
CA ASP A 192 -20.64 -29.38 1.71
C ASP A 192 -19.78 -30.64 1.52
N PHE A 193 -18.55 -30.59 2.00
CA PHE A 193 -17.63 -31.71 1.88
C PHE A 193 -18.04 -32.75 2.92
N SER A 194 -18.85 -33.71 2.49
CA SER A 194 -19.11 -34.92 3.25
C SER A 194 -18.11 -36.00 2.85
N LYS A 195 -17.28 -36.46 3.78
CA LYS A 195 -16.41 -37.62 3.59
C LYS A 195 -16.90 -38.76 4.48
N VAL A 196 -17.24 -39.88 3.86
CA VAL A 196 -17.64 -41.12 4.53
C VAL A 196 -16.53 -42.14 4.31
N LYS A 197 -16.02 -42.73 5.40
CA LYS A 197 -15.01 -43.78 5.35
C LYS A 197 -15.42 -44.94 6.26
N GLN A 198 -15.29 -46.17 5.77
CA GLN A 198 -15.35 -47.35 6.62
C GLN A 198 -13.99 -47.57 7.29
N VAL A 199 -14.01 -47.79 8.60
CA VAL A 199 -12.83 -48.06 9.43
C VAL A 199 -12.95 -49.48 9.96
N ILE A 200 -11.93 -50.29 9.73
CA ILE A 200 -11.85 -51.68 10.19
C ILE A 200 -10.57 -51.83 10.99
N SER A 201 -10.69 -52.13 12.29
CA SER A 201 -9.57 -52.45 13.16
C SER A 201 -9.50 -53.95 13.38
N LYS A 202 -8.56 -54.61 12.70
CA LYS A 202 -8.31 -56.05 12.86
C LYS A 202 -7.79 -56.36 14.27
N ARG A 203 -6.91 -55.51 14.82
CA ARG A 203 -6.32 -55.67 16.17
C ARG A 203 -7.36 -55.63 17.29
N VAL A 204 -8.38 -54.78 17.15
CA VAL A 204 -9.42 -54.56 18.18
C VAL A 204 -10.70 -55.34 17.87
N GLY A 205 -10.80 -55.97 16.69
CA GLY A 205 -11.96 -56.74 16.24
C GLY A 205 -13.21 -55.90 16.01
N VAL A 206 -13.07 -54.64 15.57
CA VAL A 206 -14.18 -53.68 15.45
C VAL A 206 -14.18 -53.01 14.09
N SER A 207 -15.36 -52.87 13.48
CA SER A 207 -15.58 -52.04 12.29
C SER A 207 -16.67 -51.01 12.52
N TYR A 208 -16.54 -49.83 11.92
CA TYR A 208 -17.56 -48.78 11.94
C TYR A 208 -17.41 -47.83 10.76
N THR A 209 -18.46 -47.09 10.44
CA THR A 209 -18.45 -46.01 9.45
C THR A 209 -18.24 -44.67 10.14
N LYS A 210 -17.25 -43.89 9.68
CA LYS A 210 -16.99 -42.51 10.11
C LYS A 210 -17.46 -41.55 9.02
N LYS A 211 -18.35 -40.62 9.37
CA LYS A 211 -18.76 -39.49 8.53
C LYS A 211 -18.21 -38.20 9.11
N VAL A 212 -17.59 -37.37 8.27
CA VAL A 212 -17.14 -36.03 8.65
C VAL A 212 -17.87 -35.03 7.76
N LEU A 213 -18.55 -34.09 8.41
CA LEU A 213 -19.19 -32.92 7.80
C LEU A 213 -18.39 -31.69 8.20
N MET A 214 -18.02 -30.86 7.24
CA MET A 214 -17.34 -29.59 7.50
C MET A 214 -18.18 -28.41 7.05
N ASP A 215 -18.42 -27.49 7.96
CA ASP A 215 -18.98 -26.17 7.66
C ASP A 215 -17.81 -25.24 7.31
N GLY A 216 -17.66 -24.98 6.01
CA GLY A 216 -16.59 -24.15 5.45
C GLY A 216 -16.65 -22.69 5.91
N GLY A 217 -17.82 -22.19 6.31
CA GLY A 217 -18.00 -20.82 6.78
C GLY A 217 -17.52 -20.62 8.22
N ALA A 218 -17.78 -21.60 9.10
CA ALA A 218 -17.50 -21.48 10.52
C ALA A 218 -16.23 -22.21 10.99
N ARG A 219 -15.50 -22.91 10.09
CA ARG A 219 -14.40 -23.85 10.43
C ARG A 219 -14.82 -24.85 11.52
N LYS A 220 -16.07 -25.29 11.47
CA LYS A 220 -16.62 -26.31 12.36
C LYS A 220 -16.66 -27.62 11.62
N TYR A 221 -16.45 -28.72 12.33
CA TYR A 221 -16.73 -30.03 11.79
C TYR A 221 -17.53 -30.86 12.78
N ALA A 222 -18.43 -31.67 12.22
CA ALA A 222 -19.18 -32.68 12.95
C ALA A 222 -18.69 -34.06 12.49
N VAL A 223 -18.40 -34.92 13.46
CA VAL A 223 -18.02 -36.31 13.19
C VAL A 223 -19.12 -37.22 13.73
N THR A 224 -19.63 -38.09 12.86
CA THR A 224 -20.63 -39.09 13.23
C THR A 224 -20.07 -40.48 13.00
N TYR A 225 -20.26 -41.36 13.98
CA TYR A 225 -19.87 -42.77 13.91
C TYR A 225 -21.14 -43.63 13.84
N SER A 226 -21.22 -44.55 12.88
CA SER A 226 -22.38 -45.42 12.69
C SER A 226 -21.97 -46.84 12.29
N ASN A 227 -22.91 -47.78 12.31
CA ASN A 227 -22.73 -49.16 11.84
C ASN A 227 -21.58 -49.90 12.55
N LEU A 228 -21.50 -49.77 13.87
CA LEU A 228 -20.51 -50.48 14.68
C LEU A 228 -20.78 -51.99 14.66
N GLN A 229 -19.81 -52.76 14.18
CA GLN A 229 -19.79 -54.21 14.31
C GLN A 229 -18.61 -54.62 15.19
N ILE A 230 -18.87 -55.54 16.11
CA ILE A 230 -17.86 -56.07 17.03
C ILE A 230 -17.78 -57.56 16.77
N ASN A 231 -16.57 -58.07 16.52
CA ASN A 231 -16.35 -59.49 16.38
C ASN A 231 -16.51 -60.17 17.75
N LYS A 232 -17.56 -61.00 17.88
CA LYS A 232 -17.97 -61.66 19.13
C LYS A 232 -16.94 -62.69 19.63
N GLN A 233 -16.04 -63.17 18.78
CA GLN A 233 -15.02 -64.15 19.17
C GLN A 233 -13.93 -63.59 20.09
N PHE A 234 -13.78 -62.25 20.18
CA PHE A 234 -12.63 -61.63 20.85
C PHE A 234 -13.00 -60.80 22.11
N LYS A 235 -14.28 -60.69 22.49
CA LYS A 235 -14.73 -59.77 23.58
C LYS A 235 -15.91 -60.27 24.39
N THR A 236 -15.83 -60.06 25.71
CA THR A 236 -16.88 -60.39 26.68
C THR A 236 -18.12 -59.49 26.53
N SER A 237 -19.28 -59.95 27.00
CA SER A 237 -20.56 -59.19 26.90
C SER A 237 -20.48 -57.78 27.53
N LYS A 238 -19.77 -57.65 28.67
CA LYS A 238 -19.51 -56.36 29.35
C LYS A 238 -18.69 -55.38 28.50
N GLU A 239 -17.68 -55.88 27.79
CA GLU A 239 -16.87 -55.04 26.90
C GLU A 239 -17.70 -54.56 25.71
N GLN A 240 -18.52 -55.44 25.13
CA GLN A 240 -19.41 -55.08 24.01
C GLN A 240 -20.36 -53.93 24.39
N GLU A 241 -20.91 -53.92 25.60
CA GLU A 241 -21.74 -52.81 26.08
C GLU A 241 -20.96 -51.50 26.27
N ARG A 242 -19.70 -51.56 26.72
CA ARG A 242 -18.83 -50.38 26.83
C ARG A 242 -18.58 -49.74 25.47
N TYR A 243 -18.28 -50.53 24.44
CA TYR A 243 -18.09 -50.04 23.07
C TYR A 243 -19.38 -49.40 22.51
N LYS A 244 -20.55 -50.01 22.77
CA LYS A 244 -21.85 -49.46 22.35
C LYS A 244 -22.19 -48.15 23.08
N LYS A 245 -21.89 -48.03 24.38
CA LYS A 245 -22.07 -46.79 25.16
C LYS A 245 -21.12 -45.67 24.68
N GLY A 246 -19.86 -46.00 24.39
CA GLY A 246 -18.88 -45.04 23.87
C GLY A 246 -19.30 -44.42 22.52
N LEU A 247 -19.86 -45.22 21.61
CA LEU A 247 -20.29 -44.73 20.29
C LEU A 247 -21.50 -43.78 20.36
N LYS A 248 -22.46 -44.05 21.25
CA LYS A 248 -23.62 -43.16 21.47
C LYS A 248 -23.21 -41.78 22.01
N THR A 249 -22.07 -41.70 22.71
CA THR A 249 -21.56 -40.47 23.34
C THR A 249 -20.66 -39.65 22.41
N ALA A 250 -20.23 -40.21 21.27
CA ALA A 250 -19.18 -39.67 20.42
C ALA A 250 -19.66 -38.72 19.30
N SER A 251 -20.96 -38.48 19.16
CA SER A 251 -21.52 -37.45 18.28
C SER A 251 -21.23 -36.05 18.87
N ARG A 252 -20.01 -35.53 18.67
CA ARG A 252 -19.59 -34.22 19.19
C ARG A 252 -19.21 -33.27 18.06
N VAL A 253 -19.67 -32.04 18.15
CA VAL A 253 -19.29 -30.91 17.28
C VAL A 253 -18.07 -30.23 17.89
N ILE A 254 -16.98 -30.10 17.13
CA ILE A 254 -15.73 -29.50 17.62
C ILE A 254 -15.47 -28.17 16.90
N LYS A 255 -15.21 -27.12 17.69
CA LYS A 255 -14.86 -25.77 17.22
C LYS A 255 -13.35 -25.59 17.32
N ILE A 256 -12.67 -25.30 16.21
CA ILE A 256 -11.24 -24.93 16.25
C ILE A 256 -11.12 -23.41 16.14
N ASN A 257 -10.80 -22.76 17.26
CA ASN A 257 -10.38 -21.36 17.25
C ASN A 257 -8.91 -21.27 16.85
N GLY A 258 -8.66 -20.80 15.63
CA GLY A 258 -7.51 -19.94 15.34
C GLY A 258 -6.10 -20.50 15.55
N ARG A 259 -5.81 -21.74 15.12
CA ARG A 259 -4.47 -22.13 14.62
C ARG A 259 -4.60 -23.49 13.93
N SER A 260 -3.99 -23.60 12.74
CA SER A 260 -4.00 -24.81 11.93
C SER A 260 -3.27 -25.94 12.67
N GLN A 261 -4.02 -26.73 13.42
CA GLN A 261 -3.65 -28.09 13.77
C GLN A 261 -4.83 -28.97 13.35
N ILE A 262 -4.58 -29.89 12.42
CA ILE A 262 -5.41 -31.07 12.27
C ILE A 262 -5.17 -31.84 13.57
N MET A 263 -5.96 -31.53 14.61
CA MET A 263 -6.02 -32.39 15.78
C MET A 263 -6.75 -33.65 15.32
N GLU A 264 -5.94 -34.66 15.00
CA GLU A 264 -6.37 -36.04 15.04
C GLU A 264 -6.95 -36.25 16.45
N LEU A 265 -8.29 -36.29 16.58
CA LEU A 265 -8.86 -36.70 17.86
C LEU A 265 -8.40 -38.12 18.09
N ASP A 266 -7.45 -38.19 19.01
CA ASP A 266 -6.79 -39.35 19.53
C ASP A 266 -7.83 -40.44 19.80
N GLN A 267 -7.59 -41.64 19.26
CA GLN A 267 -8.39 -42.85 19.53
C GLN A 267 -8.57 -43.11 21.05
N ARG A 268 -7.76 -42.45 21.88
CA ARG A 268 -7.77 -42.47 23.35
C ARG A 268 -9.06 -41.99 24.01
N TYR A 269 -9.85 -41.11 23.39
CA TYR A 269 -11.11 -40.63 24.03
C TYR A 269 -12.30 -41.58 23.83
N LEU A 270 -12.25 -42.45 22.82
CA LEU A 270 -13.25 -43.50 22.62
C LEU A 270 -12.92 -44.77 23.43
N PHE A 271 -11.64 -44.96 23.79
CA PHE A 271 -11.14 -46.11 24.55
C PHE A 271 -10.21 -45.65 25.68
N PRO A 272 -10.74 -45.02 26.73
CA PRO A 272 -9.93 -44.71 27.90
C PRO A 272 -9.64 -46.05 28.61
N ASN A 273 -8.36 -46.39 28.69
CA ASN A 273 -7.78 -47.58 29.34
C ASN A 273 -7.86 -48.89 28.56
N ILE A 274 -6.84 -49.16 27.74
CA ILE A 274 -6.21 -50.49 27.67
C ILE A 274 -4.70 -50.24 27.50
N SER A 275 -3.94 -50.46 28.57
CA SER A 275 -2.48 -50.58 28.59
C SER A 275 -2.01 -51.74 27.71
#